data_AF-A0A7S4P3V4-F1
#
_entry.id   AF-A0A7S4P3V4-F1
#
_cell.length_a   1.000
_cell.length_b   1.000
_cell.length_c   1.000
_cell.angle_alpha   90.00
_cell.angle_beta   90.00
_cell.angle_gamma   90.00
#
_symmetry.space_group_name_H-M   'P 1'
#
loop_
_entity.id
_entity.type
_entity.pdbx_description
1 polymer ?
#
loop_
_entity_poly.entity_id
_entity_poly.type
_entity_poly.pdbx_seq_one_letter_code
_entity_poly.pdbx_strand_id
1 'polypeptide(L)'
;FDWGCMQLEGNIPLQWVPEGVRKVVLSGNALTGTLDLASLPASFEELECPMNQLTGELLLGNLPDGMLNLHAEHNSLSGSLNLTELPPSMAQLILNDNLFSGEINITMLPQSLKIFILNKNGLSGSLVFRNLPPAMDSESESDLGKTLSKVRLT
;
A
#
# COMPACT_ATOMS: atom_id res chain seq x y z
N PHE A 1 0.27 18.12 3.31
CA PHE A 1 -1.11 18.63 3.19
C PHE A 1 -2.01 17.66 3.91
N ASP A 2 -2.87 18.16 4.78
CA ASP A 2 -3.79 17.34 5.56
C ASP A 2 -5.22 17.70 5.19
N TRP A 3 -5.91 16.75 4.58
CA TRP A 3 -7.32 16.81 4.19
C TRP A 3 -8.11 15.66 4.83
N GLY A 4 -7.62 15.10 5.94
CA GLY A 4 -8.31 14.03 6.65
C GLY A 4 -9.64 14.48 7.26
N CYS A 5 -10.64 13.60 7.27
CA CYS A 5 -11.94 13.80 7.91
C CYS A 5 -12.68 15.07 7.46
N MET A 6 -12.51 15.48 6.20
CA MET A 6 -13.07 16.70 5.64
C MET A 6 -14.39 16.50 4.87
N GLN A 7 -14.94 15.28 4.87
CA GLN A 7 -16.14 14.91 4.11
C GLN A 7 -15.95 15.13 2.59
N LEU A 8 -14.72 14.96 2.10
CA LEU A 8 -14.44 15.04 0.67
C LEU A 8 -15.09 13.86 -0.06
N GLU A 9 -15.63 14.14 -1.24
CA GLU A 9 -16.28 13.17 -2.11
C GLU A 9 -15.66 13.21 -3.51
N GLY A 10 -15.95 12.17 -4.30
CA GLY A 10 -15.47 12.08 -5.68
C GLY A 10 -14.02 11.61 -5.78
N ASN A 11 -13.44 11.78 -6.96
CA ASN A 11 -12.08 11.33 -7.26
C ASN A 11 -11.05 12.41 -6.92
N ILE A 12 -9.85 11.99 -6.47
CA ILE A 12 -8.72 12.88 -6.27
C ILE A 12 -7.71 12.74 -7.41
N PRO A 13 -7.62 13.73 -8.30
CA PRO A 13 -6.60 13.74 -9.34
C PRO A 13 -5.23 14.06 -8.72
N LEU A 14 -4.43 13.03 -8.45
CA LEU A 14 -3.07 13.17 -7.87
C LEU A 14 -2.11 13.99 -8.75
N GLN A 15 -2.40 14.12 -10.05
CA GLN A 15 -1.69 15.02 -10.99
C GLN A 15 -1.70 16.50 -10.58
N TRP A 16 -2.59 16.91 -9.66
CA TRP A 16 -2.65 18.29 -9.16
C TRP A 16 -1.89 18.49 -7.85
N VAL A 17 -1.24 17.45 -7.32
CA VAL A 17 -0.32 17.58 -6.20
C VAL A 17 0.86 18.44 -6.67
N PRO A 18 1.08 19.63 -6.09
CA PRO A 18 2.13 20.53 -6.55
C PRO A 18 3.53 19.95 -6.37
N GLU A 19 4.47 20.41 -7.21
CA GLU A 19 5.88 20.10 -7.03
C GLU A 19 6.38 20.60 -5.67
N GLY A 20 7.15 19.77 -4.96
CA GLY A 20 7.63 20.05 -3.60
C GLY A 20 6.71 19.57 -2.48
N VAL A 21 5.48 19.12 -2.78
CA VAL A 21 4.68 18.39 -1.79
C VAL A 21 5.28 17.01 -1.55
N ARG A 22 5.47 16.68 -0.28
CA ARG A 22 6.05 15.40 0.16
C ARG A 22 5.04 14.47 0.81
N LYS A 23 4.01 15.05 1.45
CA LYS A 23 3.00 14.31 2.21
C LYS A 23 1.60 14.79 1.89
N VAL A 24 0.68 13.86 1.67
CA VAL A 24 -0.77 14.12 1.59
C VAL A 24 -1.52 13.13 2.48
N VAL A 25 -2.41 13.65 3.31
CA VAL A 25 -3.32 12.88 4.17
C VAL A 25 -4.76 13.11 3.68
N LEU A 26 -5.45 12.02 3.38
CA LEU A 26 -6.81 11.93 2.81
C LEU A 26 -7.72 11.04 3.67
N SER A 27 -7.25 10.63 4.84
CA SER A 27 -7.86 9.63 5.71
C SER A 27 -9.31 10.00 6.09
N GLY A 28 -10.23 9.04 6.07
CA GLY A 28 -11.58 9.23 6.62
C GLY A 28 -12.46 10.18 5.81
N ASN A 29 -12.48 10.04 4.49
CA ASN A 29 -13.37 10.78 3.59
C ASN A 29 -14.32 9.80 2.85
N ALA A 30 -15.07 10.31 1.87
CA ALA A 30 -15.93 9.51 0.98
C ALA A 30 -15.38 9.53 -0.46
N LEU A 31 -14.05 9.52 -0.59
CA LEU A 31 -13.38 9.55 -1.88
C LEU A 31 -13.61 8.25 -2.65
N THR A 32 -13.79 8.37 -3.95
CA THR A 32 -14.08 7.27 -4.88
C THR A 32 -13.11 7.31 -6.06
N GLY A 33 -13.19 6.33 -6.97
CA GLY A 33 -12.31 6.27 -8.13
C GLY A 33 -10.98 5.58 -7.83
N THR A 34 -9.98 5.82 -8.67
CA THR A 34 -8.68 5.11 -8.68
C THR A 34 -7.54 6.01 -8.25
N LEU A 35 -6.46 5.42 -7.72
CA LEU A 35 -5.22 6.13 -7.43
C LEU A 35 -4.23 6.03 -8.59
N ASP A 36 -4.00 7.15 -9.28
CA ASP A 36 -2.92 7.24 -10.28
C ASP A 36 -1.60 7.64 -9.61
N LEU A 37 -0.85 6.62 -9.17
CA LEU A 37 0.44 6.80 -8.50
C LEU A 37 1.52 7.38 -9.43
N ALA A 38 1.41 7.18 -10.76
CA ALA A 38 2.39 7.68 -11.73
C ALA A 38 2.38 9.21 -11.84
N SER A 39 1.28 9.84 -11.41
CA SER A 39 1.11 11.28 -11.38
C SER A 39 1.71 11.94 -10.14
N LEU A 40 2.25 11.19 -9.18
CA LEU A 40 2.88 11.75 -7.98
C LEU A 40 4.21 12.44 -8.34
N PRO A 41 4.53 13.59 -7.72
CA PRO A 41 5.84 14.22 -7.90
C PRO A 41 6.99 13.30 -7.49
N ALA A 42 8.14 13.41 -8.14
CA ALA A 42 9.33 12.62 -7.79
C ALA A 42 9.82 12.83 -6.35
N SER A 43 9.53 13.99 -5.75
CA SER A 43 9.86 14.32 -4.36
C SER A 43 8.86 13.77 -3.34
N PHE A 44 7.82 13.05 -3.76
CA PHE A 44 6.73 12.63 -2.90
C PHE A 44 7.15 11.44 -2.01
N GLU A 45 6.78 11.48 -0.73
CA GLU A 45 7.30 10.57 0.30
C GLU A 45 6.19 9.84 1.07
N GLU A 46 5.01 10.44 1.27
CA GLU A 46 3.98 9.88 2.15
C GLU A 46 2.56 10.11 1.61
N LEU A 47 1.84 9.03 1.34
CA LEU A 47 0.41 9.05 1.02
C LEU A 47 -0.37 8.28 2.09
N GLU A 48 -1.29 8.96 2.75
CA GLU A 48 -2.26 8.35 3.65
C GLU A 48 -3.65 8.56 3.08
N CYS A 49 -4.35 7.50 2.68
CA CYS A 49 -5.74 7.55 2.24
C CYS A 49 -6.65 6.45 2.82
N PRO A 50 -6.47 6.01 4.08
CA PRO A 50 -7.32 4.99 4.64
C PRO A 50 -8.76 5.45 4.86
N MET A 51 -9.67 4.48 5.01
CA MET A 51 -11.08 4.74 5.31
C MET A 51 -11.75 5.64 4.25
N ASN A 52 -11.72 5.18 2.99
CA ASN A 52 -12.38 5.80 1.85
C ASN A 52 -13.13 4.73 1.04
N GLN A 53 -13.61 5.08 -0.15
CA GLN A 53 -14.29 4.18 -1.10
C GLN A 53 -13.48 4.06 -2.40
N LEU A 54 -12.15 4.14 -2.31
CA LEU A 54 -11.27 4.02 -3.47
C LEU A 54 -11.33 2.60 -4.03
N THR A 55 -11.16 2.49 -5.34
CA THR A 55 -11.35 1.25 -6.13
C THR A 55 -10.25 1.12 -7.19
N GLY A 56 -10.22 -0.02 -7.87
CA GLY A 56 -9.29 -0.26 -8.97
C GLY A 56 -7.93 -0.75 -8.50
N GLU A 57 -7.05 -0.94 -9.47
CA GLU A 57 -5.71 -1.50 -9.24
C GLU A 57 -4.74 -0.48 -8.68
N LEU A 58 -3.79 -0.96 -7.88
CA LEU A 58 -2.72 -0.16 -7.31
C LEU A 58 -1.38 -0.56 -7.96
N LEU A 59 -0.94 0.23 -8.94
CA LEU A 59 0.31 -0.03 -9.66
C LEU A 59 1.52 0.44 -8.85
N LEU A 60 1.96 -0.39 -7.89
CA LEU A 60 3.04 -0.08 -6.95
C LEU A 60 4.39 0.24 -7.62
N GLY A 61 4.65 -0.28 -8.83
CA GLY A 61 5.86 0.05 -9.61
C GLY A 61 5.91 1.51 -10.10
N ASN A 62 4.80 2.25 -10.01
CA ASN A 62 4.74 3.68 -10.35
C ASN A 62 5.02 4.59 -9.14
N LEU A 63 5.33 4.03 -7.97
CA LEU A 63 5.68 4.83 -6.81
C LEU A 63 7.01 5.56 -7.03
N PRO A 64 7.15 6.83 -6.57
CA PRO A 64 8.42 7.52 -6.60
C PRO A 64 9.50 6.78 -5.80
N ASP A 65 10.76 6.84 -6.27
CA ASP A 65 11.91 6.20 -5.61
C ASP A 65 12.11 6.64 -4.16
N GLY A 66 11.65 7.86 -3.81
CA GLY A 66 11.72 8.42 -2.46
C GLY A 66 10.53 8.07 -1.56
N MET A 67 9.55 7.28 -2.03
CA MET A 67 8.37 6.95 -1.24
C MET A 67 8.79 6.22 0.04
N LEU A 68 8.28 6.71 1.17
CA LEU A 68 8.53 6.17 2.51
C LEU A 68 7.31 5.39 3.01
N ASN A 69 6.12 6.00 2.94
CA ASN A 69 4.91 5.46 3.55
C ASN A 69 3.73 5.49 2.58
N LEU A 70 3.06 4.35 2.43
CA LEU A 70 1.77 4.25 1.75
C LEU A 70 0.76 3.53 2.64
N HIS A 71 -0.26 4.27 3.08
CA HIS A 71 -1.37 3.75 3.87
C HIS A 71 -2.66 3.88 3.04
N ALA A 72 -3.28 2.77 2.68
CA ALA A 72 -4.49 2.72 1.87
C ALA A 72 -5.49 1.67 2.36
N GLU A 73 -5.41 1.29 3.64
CA GLU A 73 -6.31 0.33 4.27
C GLU A 73 -7.77 0.81 4.33
N HIS A 74 -8.70 -0.13 4.49
CA HIS A 74 -10.14 0.17 4.57
C HIS A 74 -10.66 0.95 3.35
N ASN A 75 -10.46 0.34 2.18
CA ASN A 75 -10.97 0.82 0.89
C ASN A 75 -11.58 -0.36 0.12
N SER A 76 -11.83 -0.19 -1.17
CA SER A 76 -12.26 -1.24 -2.10
C SER A 76 -11.27 -1.41 -3.26
N LEU A 77 -9.98 -1.13 -3.02
CA LEU A 77 -8.91 -1.34 -4.00
C LEU A 77 -8.77 -2.83 -4.31
N SER A 78 -8.48 -3.17 -5.56
CA SER A 78 -8.52 -4.54 -6.06
C SER A 78 -7.36 -4.83 -7.02
N GLY A 79 -7.39 -5.99 -7.67
CA GLY A 79 -6.30 -6.44 -8.55
C GLY A 79 -5.18 -7.15 -7.81
N SER A 80 -4.10 -7.42 -8.54
CA SER A 80 -2.89 -8.06 -8.00
C SER A 80 -1.87 -7.03 -7.52
N LEU A 81 -0.94 -7.47 -6.65
CA LEU A 81 0.13 -6.63 -6.13
C LEU A 81 1.48 -7.13 -6.62
N ASN A 82 2.19 -6.29 -7.38
CA ASN A 82 3.61 -6.51 -7.67
C ASN A 82 4.47 -5.87 -6.57
N LEU A 83 5.00 -6.70 -5.67
CA LEU A 83 5.83 -6.25 -4.55
C LEU A 83 7.34 -6.23 -4.87
N THR A 84 7.76 -6.68 -6.07
CA THR A 84 9.19 -6.78 -6.40
C THR A 84 9.81 -5.46 -6.86
N GLU A 85 8.99 -4.44 -7.04
CA GLU A 85 9.38 -3.10 -7.53
C GLU A 85 9.10 -2.01 -6.49
N LEU A 86 8.95 -2.40 -5.22
CA LEU A 86 8.79 -1.41 -4.15
C LEU A 86 10.03 -0.51 -4.03
N PRO A 87 9.86 0.80 -3.81
CA PRO A 87 10.97 1.72 -3.61
C PRO A 87 11.91 1.26 -2.50
N PRO A 88 13.24 1.29 -2.70
CA PRO A 88 14.21 0.85 -1.69
C PRO A 88 14.16 1.64 -0.38
N SER A 89 13.56 2.84 -0.37
CA SER A 89 13.37 3.68 0.81
C SER A 89 12.12 3.34 1.62
N MET A 90 11.21 2.53 1.07
CA MET A 90 9.90 2.30 1.66
C MET A 90 10.03 1.70 3.07
N ALA A 91 9.42 2.38 4.03
CA ALA A 91 9.43 2.00 5.43
C ALA A 91 8.09 1.39 5.85
N GLN A 92 6.98 1.82 5.26
CA GLN A 92 5.65 1.36 5.62
C GLN A 92 4.76 1.14 4.40
N LEU A 93 4.10 -0.03 4.36
CA LEU A 93 3.07 -0.36 3.39
C LEU A 93 1.90 -1.05 4.10
N ILE A 94 0.77 -0.34 4.18
CA ILE A 94 -0.43 -0.79 4.89
C ILE A 94 -1.59 -0.80 3.90
N LEU A 95 -2.04 -2.00 3.53
CA LEU A 95 -3.06 -2.21 2.49
C LEU A 95 -4.19 -3.14 2.94
N ASN A 96 -4.29 -3.43 4.24
CA ASN A 96 -5.30 -4.35 4.77
C ASN A 96 -6.73 -3.87 4.50
N ASP A 97 -7.67 -4.82 4.57
CA ASP A 97 -9.11 -4.50 4.46
C ASP A 97 -9.43 -3.83 3.11
N ASN A 98 -9.09 -4.55 2.04
CA ASN A 98 -9.30 -4.21 0.65
C ASN A 98 -9.73 -5.48 -0.12
N LEU A 99 -9.79 -5.41 -1.45
CA LEU A 99 -10.19 -6.49 -2.35
C LEU A 99 -9.02 -6.99 -3.21
N PHE A 100 -7.77 -6.77 -2.79
CA PHE A 100 -6.60 -7.29 -3.52
C PHE A 100 -6.62 -8.81 -3.55
N SER A 101 -6.17 -9.40 -4.66
CA SER A 101 -6.20 -10.85 -4.84
C SER A 101 -5.06 -11.35 -5.72
N GLY A 102 -4.84 -12.65 -5.70
CA GLY A 102 -3.76 -13.29 -6.45
C GLY A 102 -2.51 -13.54 -5.63
N GLU A 103 -1.51 -14.10 -6.29
CA GLU A 103 -0.25 -14.51 -5.65
C GLU A 103 0.72 -13.33 -5.52
N ILE A 104 1.33 -13.18 -4.35
CA ILE A 104 2.36 -12.16 -4.09
C ILE A 104 3.74 -12.79 -3.88
N ASN A 105 4.76 -12.09 -4.39
CA ASN A 105 6.15 -12.45 -4.21
C ASN A 105 6.82 -11.53 -3.18
N ILE A 106 7.15 -12.07 -2.01
CA ILE A 106 7.79 -11.33 -0.90
C ILE A 106 9.32 -11.47 -0.87
N THR A 107 9.94 -12.03 -1.91
CA THR A 107 11.40 -12.33 -1.89
C THR A 107 12.29 -11.09 -2.07
N MET A 108 11.71 -9.99 -2.54
CA MET A 108 12.40 -8.74 -2.92
C MET A 108 11.91 -7.53 -2.12
N LEU A 109 11.39 -7.74 -0.90
CA LEU A 109 10.94 -6.63 -0.06
C LEU A 109 12.11 -5.70 0.31
N PRO A 110 11.90 -4.36 0.33
CA PRO A 110 12.93 -3.40 0.73
C PRO A 110 13.45 -3.67 2.13
N GLN A 111 14.77 -3.60 2.32
CA GLN A 111 15.40 -3.84 3.63
C GLN A 111 15.02 -2.79 4.69
N SER A 112 14.55 -1.62 4.25
CA SER A 112 14.03 -0.54 5.10
C SER A 112 12.62 -0.78 5.61
N LEU A 113 11.89 -1.76 5.06
CA LEU A 113 10.48 -1.97 5.36
C LEU A 113 10.32 -2.48 6.80
N LYS A 114 9.57 -1.71 7.60
CA LYS A 114 9.34 -1.95 9.04
C LYS A 114 7.92 -2.44 9.30
N ILE A 115 6.96 -1.77 8.69
CA ILE A 115 5.53 -2.05 8.87
C ILE A 115 4.99 -2.53 7.53
N PHE A 116 4.46 -3.74 7.50
CA PHE A 116 3.93 -4.35 6.29
C PHE A 116 2.70 -5.19 6.60
N ILE A 117 1.53 -4.64 6.30
CA ILE A 117 0.24 -5.21 6.71
C ILE A 117 -0.66 -5.36 5.49
N LEU A 118 -1.03 -6.61 5.19
CA LEU A 118 -1.79 -7.00 3.99
C LEU A 118 -3.03 -7.84 4.31
N ASN A 119 -3.29 -8.19 5.58
CA ASN A 119 -4.43 -9.02 5.94
C ASN A 119 -5.78 -8.50 5.44
N LYS A 120 -6.80 -9.35 5.54
CA LYS A 120 -8.16 -9.06 5.07
C LYS A 120 -8.19 -8.62 3.60
N ASN A 121 -7.35 -9.26 2.80
CA ASN A 121 -7.42 -9.31 1.35
C ASN A 121 -7.57 -10.79 0.90
N GLY A 122 -7.74 -11.00 -0.40
CA GLY A 122 -7.71 -12.29 -1.09
C GLY A 122 -6.32 -12.69 -1.60
N LEU A 123 -5.26 -12.20 -0.99
CA LEU A 123 -3.88 -12.47 -1.37
C LEU A 123 -3.42 -13.85 -0.91
N SER A 124 -2.54 -14.47 -1.70
CA SER A 124 -1.90 -15.75 -1.40
C SER A 124 -0.42 -15.70 -1.78
N GLY A 125 0.33 -16.74 -1.47
CA GLY A 125 1.73 -16.84 -1.87
C GLY A 125 2.54 -17.76 -0.97
N SER A 126 3.83 -17.85 -1.27
CA SER A 126 4.76 -18.70 -0.54
C SER A 126 5.53 -17.90 0.50
N LEU A 127 5.45 -18.34 1.76
CA LEU A 127 6.18 -17.71 2.85
C LEU A 127 7.64 -18.16 2.84
N VAL A 128 8.56 -17.23 2.56
CA VAL A 128 10.01 -17.45 2.57
C VAL A 128 10.65 -16.55 3.63
N PHE A 129 10.73 -17.05 4.86
CA PHE A 129 11.24 -16.29 6.01
C PHE A 129 12.66 -15.74 5.86
N ARG A 130 13.50 -16.39 5.05
CA ARG A 130 14.92 -16.02 4.91
C ARG A 130 15.15 -14.64 4.27
N ASN A 131 14.12 -14.08 3.63
CA ASN A 131 14.21 -12.81 2.90
C ASN A 131 13.36 -11.71 3.53
N LEU A 132 12.83 -11.92 4.75
CA LEU A 132 12.11 -10.85 5.43
C LEU A 132 13.08 -9.73 5.82
N PRO A 133 12.70 -8.46 5.62
CA PRO A 133 13.47 -7.30 6.06
C PRO A 133 13.81 -7.39 7.56
N PRO A 134 15.08 -7.18 7.96
CA PRO A 134 15.49 -7.33 9.36
C PRO A 134 14.88 -6.29 10.31
N ALA A 135 14.37 -5.18 9.76
CA ALA A 135 13.70 -4.12 10.51
C ALA A 135 12.19 -4.33 10.66
N MET A 136 11.64 -5.41 10.07
CA MET A 136 10.22 -5.71 10.12
C MET A 136 9.76 -6.02 11.53
N ASP A 137 8.61 -5.48 11.93
CA ASP A 137 8.05 -5.76 13.24
C ASP A 137 7.35 -7.13 13.31
N SER A 138 7.18 -7.63 14.54
CA SER A 138 6.57 -8.93 14.79
C SER A 138 5.09 -8.99 14.37
N GLU A 139 4.41 -7.84 14.30
CA GLU A 139 3.01 -7.78 13.87
C GLU A 139 2.89 -8.02 12.37
N SER A 140 3.77 -7.40 11.58
CA SER A 140 3.91 -7.58 10.14
C SER A 140 4.32 -9.00 9.79
N GLU A 141 5.27 -9.60 10.54
CA GLU A 141 5.62 -11.01 10.37
C GLU A 141 4.43 -11.94 10.64
N SER A 142 3.67 -11.68 11.72
CA SER A 142 2.46 -12.44 12.05
C SER A 142 1.38 -12.29 10.97
N ASP A 143 1.24 -11.07 10.44
CA ASP A 143 0.31 -10.73 9.38
C ASP A 143 0.59 -11.52 8.10
N LEU A 144 1.85 -11.52 7.65
CA LEU A 144 2.31 -12.30 6.50
C LEU A 144 2.07 -13.79 6.70
N GLY A 145 2.37 -14.32 7.89
CA GLY A 145 2.08 -15.71 8.23
C GLY A 145 0.62 -16.05 8.02
N LYS A 146 -0.31 -15.22 8.48
CA LYS A 146 -1.76 -15.42 8.31
C LYS A 146 -2.22 -15.23 6.87
N THR A 147 -1.72 -14.21 6.18
CA THR A 147 -2.09 -13.89 4.80
C THR A 147 -1.67 -15.02 3.85
N LEU A 148 -0.45 -15.55 3.99
CA LEU A 148 0.09 -16.57 3.09
C LEU A 148 -0.28 -18.01 3.50
N SER A 149 -0.63 -18.26 4.77
CA SER A 149 -1.01 -19.61 5.23
C SER A 149 -2.40 -20.08 4.79
N LYS A 150 -3.22 -19.22 4.18
CA LYS A 150 -4.57 -19.57 3.68
C LYS A 150 -4.60 -20.65 2.57
N VAL A 151 -3.45 -21.18 2.14
CA VAL A 151 -3.32 -22.10 0.98
C VAL A 151 -3.28 -23.60 1.36
N ARG A 152 -3.31 -24.01 2.64
CA ARG A 152 -3.32 -25.45 2.98
C ARG A 152 -4.70 -26.00 3.36
N LEU A 153 -5.57 -26.20 2.37
CA LEU A 153 -6.64 -27.22 2.42
C LEU A 153 -7.03 -27.67 1.00
N THR A 154 -6.29 -28.63 0.45
CA THR A 154 -6.79 -29.66 -0.47
C THR A 154 -5.99 -30.94 -0.25
#